data_AF-A0A1V4VJQ9-F1
#
_entry.id   AF-A0A1V4VJQ9-F1
#
_cell.length_a   1.000
_cell.length_b   1.000
_cell.length_c   1.000
_cell.angle_alpha   90.00
_cell.angle_beta   90.00
_cell.angle_gamma   90.00
#
_symmetry.space_group_name_H-M   'P 1'
#
loop_
_entity.id
_entity.type
_entity.pdbx_description
1 polymer ?
#
loop_
_entity_poly.entity_id
_entity_poly.type
_entity_poly.pdbx_seq_one_letter_code
_entity_poly.pdbx_strand_id
1 'polypeptide(L)' 'MLINITLLILSLVAIVLFDAPRLVRQKLWRELCAFAIILVIGYTLAFLRVLEIAFY' A
#
# COMPACT_ATOMS: atom_id res chain seq x y z
N MET A 1 -5.82 17.81 -4.06
CA MET A 1 -5.16 16.81 -4.95
C MET A 1 -3.74 16.50 -4.51
N LEU A 2 -2.79 17.46 -4.55
CA LEU A 2 -1.39 17.26 -4.14
C LEU A 2 -1.24 16.70 -2.71
N ILE A 3 -1.94 17.28 -1.73
CA ILE A 3 -1.88 16.82 -0.33
C ILE A 3 -2.29 15.35 -0.16
N ASN A 4 -3.30 14.90 -0.91
CA ASN A 4 -3.83 13.53 -0.84
C ASN A 4 -2.82 12.55 -1.43
N ILE A 5 -2.18 12.91 -2.54
CA ILE A 5 -1.12 12.12 -3.18
C ILE A 5 0.07 12.00 -2.23
N THR A 6 0.49 13.10 -1.59
CA THR A 6 1.59 13.08 -0.62
C THR A 6 1.26 12.16 0.55
N LEU A 7 0.07 12.28 1.14
CA LEU A 7 -0.38 11.40 2.23
C LEU A 7 -0.41 9.93 1.82
N LEU A 8 -0.90 9.64 0.61
CA LEU A 8 -0.99 8.28 0.07
C LEU A 8 0.41 7.65 -0.08
N ILE A 9 1.37 8.38 -0.64
CA ILE A 9 2.74 7.89 -0.78
C ILE A 9 3.38 7.70 0.60
N LEU A 10 3.16 8.64 1.53
CA LEU A 10 3.75 8.60 2.86
C LEU A 10 3.21 7.42 3.68
N SER A 11 1.91 7.13 3.56
CA SER A 11 1.32 5.93 4.15
C SER A 11 1.83 4.64 3.51
N LEU A 12 2.04 4.62 2.19
CA LEU A 12 2.56 3.43 1.49
C LEU A 12 3.94 3.07 2.02
N VAL A 13 4.82 4.07 2.08
CA VAL A 13 6.19 3.93 2.57
C VAL A 13 6.15 3.49 4.03
N ALA A 14 5.34 4.11 4.89
CA ALA A 14 5.25 3.73 6.29
C ALA A 14 4.86 2.26 6.45
N ILE A 15 3.77 1.80 5.82
CA ILE A 15 3.30 0.42 5.95
C ILE A 15 4.37 -0.55 5.46
N VAL A 16 4.97 -0.33 4.29
CA VAL A 16 6.04 -1.21 3.76
C VAL A 16 7.26 -1.21 4.69
N LEU A 17 7.66 -0.07 5.23
CA LEU A 17 8.84 0.03 6.10
C LEU A 17 8.65 -0.64 7.46
N PHE A 18 7.42 -0.73 7.98
CA PHE A 18 7.13 -1.39 9.25
C PHE A 18 6.78 -2.88 9.08
N ASP A 19 5.89 -3.22 8.15
CA ASP A 19 5.38 -4.59 8.01
C ASP A 19 6.29 -5.50 7.18
N ALA A 20 6.88 -5.00 6.08
CA ALA A 20 7.73 -5.84 5.22
C ALA A 20 8.97 -6.38 5.94
N PRO A 21 9.79 -5.58 6.66
CA PRO A 21 10.95 -6.12 7.35
C PRO A 21 10.56 -7.02 8.52
N ARG A 22 9.41 -6.78 9.16
CA ARG A 22 8.88 -7.68 10.20
C ARG A 22 8.59 -9.07 9.63
N LEU A 23 7.86 -9.16 8.52
CA LEU A 23 7.53 -10.44 7.88
C LEU A 23 8.77 -11.15 7.32
N VAL A 24 9.71 -10.40 6.74
CA VAL A 24 10.97 -10.97 6.24
C VAL A 24 11.81 -11.53 7.39
N ARG A 25 11.95 -10.80 8.51
CA ARG A 25 12.69 -11.26 9.69
C ARG A 25 12.08 -12.54 10.29
N GLN A 26 10.77 -12.69 10.24
CA GLN A 26 10.07 -13.89 10.73
C GLN A 26 10.01 -15.03 9.71
N LYS A 27 10.60 -14.88 8.51
CA LYS A 27 10.54 -15.85 7.40
C LYS A 27 9.10 -16.20 6.99
N LEU A 28 8.15 -15.28 7.16
CA LEU A 28 6.73 -15.50 6.83
C LEU A 28 6.46 -15.15 5.37
N TRP A 29 7.04 -15.92 4.44
CA TRP A 29 6.96 -15.66 3.00
C TRP A 29 5.54 -15.74 2.42
N ARG A 30 4.70 -16.64 2.97
CA ARG A 30 3.29 -16.75 2.56
C ARG A 30 2.49 -15.50 2.94
N GLU A 31 2.72 -14.99 4.14
CA GLU A 31 2.08 -13.76 4.60
C GLU A 31 2.64 -12.55 3.85
N LEU A 32 3.92 -12.56 3.46
CA LEU A 32 4.52 -11.49 2.67
C LEU A 32 3.84 -11.38 1.31
N CYS A 33 3.59 -12.52 0.65
CA CYS A 33 2.85 -12.55 -0.60
C CYS A 33 1.41 -12.05 -0.42
N ALA A 34 0.71 -12.50 0.62
CA ALA A 34 -0.65 -12.04 0.89
C ALA A 34 -0.71 -10.53 1.17
N PHE A 35 0.20 -10.02 2.00
CA PHE A 35 0.37 -8.60 2.29
C PHE A 35 0.65 -7.81 1.02
N ALA A 36 1.59 -8.27 0.18
CA ALA A 36 1.92 -7.59 -1.07
C ALA A 36 0.73 -7.52 -2.03
N ILE A 37 -0.02 -8.61 -2.20
CA ILE A 37 -1.21 -8.64 -3.06
C ILE A 37 -2.27 -7.67 -2.55
N ILE A 38 -2.58 -7.71 -1.25
CA ILE A 38 -3.57 -6.82 -0.62
C ILE A 38 -3.12 -5.36 -0.73
N LEU A 39 -1.84 -5.09 -0.49
CA LEU A 39 -1.25 -3.75 -0.55
C LEU A 39 -1.33 -3.19 -1.98
N VAL A 40 -0.97 -3.97 -2.99
CA VAL A 40 -1.08 -3.56 -4.41
C VAL A 40 -2.54 -3.26 -4.78
N ILE A 41 -3.49 -4.14 -4.42
CA ILE A 41 -4.91 -3.94 -4.74
C ILE A 41 -5.45 -2.68 -4.04
N GLY A 42 -5.21 -2.56 -2.73
CA GLY A 42 -5.69 -1.43 -1.92
C GLY A 42 -5.15 -0.10 -2.43
N TYR A 43 -3.85 -0.03 -2.75
CA TYR A 43 -3.25 1.19 -3.28
C TYR A 43 -3.64 1.48 -4.72
N THR A 44 -3.83 0.47 -5.56
CA THR A 44 -4.36 0.68 -6.91
C THR A 44 -5.72 1.36 -6.83
N LEU A 45 -6.64 0.86 -5.99
CA LEU A 45 -7.95 1.48 -5.78
C LEU A 45 -7.85 2.89 -5.20
N ALA A 46 -6.97 3.09 -4.21
CA ALA A 46 -6.77 4.41 -3.63
C ALA A 46 -6.21 5.43 -4.64
N PHE A 47 -5.29 5.01 -5.52
CA PHE A 47 -4.79 5.83 -6.62
C PHE A 47 -5.89 6.19 -7.62
N LEU A 48 -6.71 5.20 -8.03
CA LEU A 48 -7.85 5.45 -8.93
C LEU A 48 -8.82 6.48 -8.34
N ARG A 49 -9.05 6.42 -7.02
CA ARG A 49 -9.91 7.37 -6.31
C ARG A 49 -9.30 8.78 -6.21
N VAL A 50 -8.01 8.88 -5.93
CA VAL A 50 -7.31 10.18 -5.84
C VAL A 50 -7.18 10.86 -7.20
N LEU A 51 -7.08 10.08 -8.28
CA LEU A 51 -7.05 10.57 -9.65
C LEU A 51 -8.45 10.89 -10.20
N GLU A 52 -9.52 10.62 -9.44
CA GLU A 52 -10.92 10.81 -9.87
C GLU A 52 -11.26 10.06 -11.18
N ILE A 53 -10.45 9.06 -11.56
CA ILE A 53 -10.62 8.27 -12.79
C ILE A 53 -11.75 7.24 -12.64
N ALA A 54 -12.03 6.80 -11.41
CA ALA A 54 -13.13 5.91 -11.11
C ALA A 54 -13.81 6.28 -9.79
N PHE A 55 -15.13 6.39 -9.88
CA PHE A 55 -16.17 6.65 -8.87
C PHE A 55 -16.69 8.09 -8.75
N TYR A 56 -17.97 8.21 -9.15
CA TYR A 56 -18.98 9.25 -8.90
C TYR A 56 -19.13 9.58 -7.41
#